data_AF-A0A920SY29-F1
#
_entry.id   AF-A0A920SY29-F1
#
_cell.length_a   1.000
_cell.length_b   1.000
_cell.length_c   1.000
_cell.angle_alpha   90.00
_cell.angle_beta   90.00
_cell.angle_gamma   90.00
#
_symmetry.space_group_name_H-M   'P 1'
#
loop_
_entity.id
_entity.type
_entity.pdbx_description
1 polymer ?
#
loop_
_entity_poly.entity_id
_entity_poly.type
_entity_poly.pdbx_seq_one_letter_code
_entity_poly.pdbx_strand_id
1 'polypeptide(L)'
;MAAVLEDSLPAKNVFTYALMRDENGEEMHKSKGNAIWFEEAAEKMGVDVMRWTFSRHNPASNLNFGYKTGDEVRRQFIIPLWNIYSFFTTYANLDNWTPSECVIPSELRFADESNPDAYTSWNMPKDEGFSELDRWILSELNQLISKMTENLESWQLPYAAEGVEQFVEDLSNWYVRRSRRRFWKTEGDKDKNAAYSTLYTCLTTLSRLLAPFAPFLAEMMYRNLVADRVDSSPDSVHLTSWPKSNKSLIDEDAMNRGRLAIRLASLGRSARAQSRLKVRQPLSEFVAEVRHDWEHFALVEIEPILKEELNVKTVRNAAEIGGLMGFNIKPNLRLLGPKYGKRIGEIRAALEMADATEIAKSCEANETISLVNSNLNQMK
;
A
#
# COMPACT_ATOMS: atom_id res chain seq x y z
N MET A 1 -11.92 -45.51 0.25
CA MET A 1 -13.27 -45.81 0.78
C MET A 1 -14.34 -45.06 -0.02
N ALA A 2 -14.35 -43.72 -0.07
CA ALA A 2 -15.37 -42.95 -0.84
C ALA A 2 -15.64 -43.46 -2.27
N ALA A 3 -14.62 -43.53 -3.13
CA ALA A 3 -14.83 -43.93 -4.54
C ALA A 3 -15.24 -45.41 -4.74
N VAL A 4 -14.77 -46.32 -3.88
CA VAL A 4 -14.98 -47.78 -4.07
C VAL A 4 -16.19 -48.30 -3.28
N LEU A 5 -16.48 -47.72 -2.12
CA LEU A 5 -17.57 -48.16 -1.24
C LEU A 5 -18.83 -47.31 -1.37
N GLU A 6 -18.68 -46.03 -1.70
CA GLU A 6 -19.78 -45.06 -1.66
C GLU A 6 -20.03 -44.37 -3.00
N ASP A 7 -19.27 -44.72 -4.04
CA ASP A 7 -19.29 -44.10 -5.37
C ASP A 7 -19.33 -42.55 -5.30
N SER A 8 -18.51 -41.99 -4.40
CA SER A 8 -18.52 -40.56 -4.07
C SER A 8 -17.12 -39.93 -4.10
N LEU A 9 -17.08 -38.61 -4.29
CA LEU A 9 -15.83 -37.84 -4.23
C LEU A 9 -15.36 -37.71 -2.77
N PRO A 10 -14.10 -38.07 -2.43
CA PRO A 10 -13.59 -37.99 -1.06
C PRO A 10 -13.37 -36.55 -0.56
N ALA A 11 -13.20 -35.60 -1.48
CA ALA A 11 -13.02 -34.19 -1.18
C ALA A 11 -13.59 -33.34 -2.32
N LYS A 12 -14.15 -32.17 -1.98
CA LYS A 12 -14.62 -31.18 -2.97
C LYS A 12 -13.46 -30.36 -3.54
N ASN A 13 -12.50 -30.01 -2.69
CA ASN A 13 -11.31 -29.24 -3.03
C ASN A 13 -10.08 -29.93 -2.40
N VAL A 14 -8.98 -29.99 -3.14
CA VAL A 14 -7.70 -30.53 -2.68
C VAL A 14 -6.64 -29.46 -2.87
N PHE A 15 -6.03 -29.01 -1.77
CA PHE A 15 -4.96 -28.02 -1.79
C PHE A 15 -3.61 -28.72 -1.61
N THR A 16 -2.65 -28.34 -2.44
CA THR A 16 -1.28 -28.85 -2.38
C THR A 16 -0.31 -27.69 -2.28
N TYR A 17 0.78 -27.91 -1.56
CA TYR A 17 1.87 -26.96 -1.40
C TYR A 17 3.14 -27.56 -2.00
N ALA A 18 3.99 -26.72 -2.58
CA ALA A 18 5.33 -27.10 -2.96
C ALA A 18 6.22 -27.31 -1.72
N LEU A 19 7.49 -27.64 -1.95
CA LEU A 19 8.40 -28.04 -0.88
C LEU A 19 8.95 -26.82 -0.12
N MET A 20 9.22 -27.02 1.15
CA MET A 20 10.02 -26.10 1.95
C MET A 20 11.51 -26.37 1.70
N ARG A 21 12.27 -25.31 1.48
CA ARG A 21 13.73 -25.28 1.31
C ARG A 21 14.34 -24.37 2.38
N ASP A 22 15.64 -24.48 2.60
CA ASP A 22 16.35 -23.53 3.46
C ASP A 22 16.40 -22.13 2.85
N GLU A 23 17.00 -21.17 3.57
CA GLU A 23 17.11 -19.77 3.12
C GLU A 23 17.83 -19.61 1.77
N ASN A 24 18.71 -20.55 1.43
CA ASN A 24 19.49 -20.54 0.19
C ASN A 24 18.81 -21.33 -0.94
N GLY A 25 17.64 -21.94 -0.68
CA GLY A 25 16.90 -22.76 -1.63
C GLY A 25 17.33 -24.22 -1.70
N GLU A 26 18.18 -24.68 -0.78
CA GLU A 26 18.58 -26.09 -0.72
C GLU A 26 17.59 -26.96 0.06
N GLU A 27 17.67 -28.27 -0.13
CA GLU A 27 16.96 -29.22 0.72
C GLU A 27 17.44 -29.18 2.16
N MET A 28 16.48 -29.07 3.09
CA MET A 28 16.73 -29.20 4.51
C MET A 28 17.01 -30.67 4.86
N HIS A 29 18.23 -30.95 5.30
CA HIS A 29 18.66 -32.27 5.72
C HIS A 29 19.40 -32.20 7.06
N LYS A 30 19.10 -33.12 7.98
CA LYS A 30 19.80 -33.18 9.28
C LYS A 30 21.32 -33.31 9.12
N SER A 31 21.75 -34.10 8.14
CA SER A 31 23.17 -34.35 7.83
C SER A 31 23.91 -33.11 7.30
N LYS A 32 23.20 -32.19 6.65
CA LYS A 32 23.75 -30.91 6.19
C LYS A 32 23.79 -29.84 7.28
N GLY A 33 23.12 -30.05 8.41
CA GLY A 33 23.04 -29.08 9.51
C GLY A 33 22.18 -27.84 9.20
N ASN A 34 21.44 -27.83 8.08
CA ASN A 34 20.54 -26.74 7.67
C ASN A 34 19.07 -27.00 8.03
N ALA A 35 18.77 -28.08 8.74
CA ALA A 35 17.43 -28.38 9.21
C ALA A 35 17.05 -27.48 10.39
N ILE A 36 15.88 -26.84 10.31
CA ILE A 36 15.34 -26.00 11.37
C ILE A 36 14.22 -26.77 12.08
N TRP A 37 14.33 -26.91 13.39
CA TRP A 37 13.32 -27.58 14.22
C TRP A 37 12.21 -26.62 14.62
N PHE A 38 10.98 -27.12 14.67
CA PHE A 38 9.80 -26.30 14.97
C PHE A 38 9.93 -25.55 16.31
N GLU A 39 10.28 -26.24 17.39
CA GLU A 39 10.38 -25.61 18.73
C GLU A 39 11.39 -24.46 18.75
N GLU A 40 12.56 -24.67 18.14
CA GLU A 40 13.59 -23.64 18.04
C GLU A 40 13.13 -22.46 17.17
N ALA A 41 12.43 -22.73 16.07
CA ALA A 41 11.85 -21.68 15.23
C ALA A 41 10.75 -20.91 15.96
N ALA A 42 9.86 -21.60 16.66
CA ALA A 42 8.76 -20.99 17.41
C ALA A 42 9.29 -20.06 18.52
N GLU A 43 10.33 -20.48 19.24
CA GLU A 43 10.95 -19.68 20.30
C GLU A 43 11.72 -18.46 19.76
N LYS A 44 12.50 -18.62 18.69
CA LYS A 44 13.34 -17.53 18.15
C LYS A 44 12.60 -16.57 17.22
N MET A 45 11.72 -17.09 16.38
CA MET A 45 11.02 -16.35 15.32
C MET A 45 9.63 -15.91 15.77
N GLY A 46 8.94 -16.73 16.55
CA GLY A 46 7.53 -16.58 16.87
C GLY A 46 6.63 -17.28 15.85
N VAL A 47 5.63 -18.00 16.35
CA VAL A 47 4.71 -18.81 15.53
C VAL A 47 3.88 -17.97 14.54
N ASP A 48 3.49 -16.75 14.91
CA ASP A 48 2.73 -15.88 14.01
C ASP A 48 3.56 -15.40 12.81
N VAL A 49 4.86 -15.16 13.02
CA VAL A 49 5.79 -14.84 11.92
C VAL A 49 5.90 -16.02 10.96
N MET A 50 6.00 -17.23 11.50
CA MET A 50 6.01 -18.45 10.68
C MET A 50 4.72 -18.57 9.88
N ARG A 51 3.56 -18.49 10.54
CA ARG A 51 2.24 -18.57 9.87
C ARG A 51 2.10 -17.52 8.78
N TRP A 52 2.47 -16.27 9.08
CA TRP A 52 2.45 -15.18 8.11
C TRP A 52 3.31 -15.47 6.89
N THR A 53 4.52 -16.00 7.10
CA THR A 53 5.43 -16.42 6.02
C THR A 53 4.76 -17.44 5.09
N PHE A 54 4.08 -18.45 5.64
CA PHE A 54 3.33 -19.42 4.83
C PHE A 54 2.12 -18.81 4.12
N SER A 55 1.38 -17.93 4.79
CA SER A 55 0.19 -17.29 4.20
C SER A 55 0.52 -16.32 3.08
N ARG A 56 1.66 -15.62 3.16
CA ARG A 56 2.13 -14.66 2.15
C ARG A 56 2.70 -15.35 0.91
N HIS A 57 3.13 -16.60 1.06
CA HIS A 57 3.86 -17.34 0.03
C HIS A 57 2.95 -18.00 -0.98
N ASN A 58 3.35 -18.01 -2.26
CA ASN A 58 2.62 -18.71 -3.29
C ASN A 58 2.72 -20.23 -3.08
N PRO A 59 1.61 -20.96 -2.83
CA PRO A 59 1.66 -22.39 -2.55
C PRO A 59 2.23 -23.24 -3.70
N ALA A 60 2.23 -22.74 -4.94
CA ALA A 60 2.76 -23.45 -6.10
C ALA A 60 4.29 -23.39 -6.23
N SER A 61 4.98 -22.50 -5.49
CA SER A 61 6.43 -22.37 -5.52
C SER A 61 7.07 -22.87 -4.23
N ASN A 62 8.31 -23.34 -4.28
CA ASN A 62 9.02 -23.73 -3.07
C ASN A 62 9.19 -22.53 -2.14
N LEU A 63 8.97 -22.73 -0.83
CA LEU A 63 9.18 -21.71 0.19
C LEU A 63 10.60 -21.81 0.73
N ASN A 64 11.37 -20.73 0.65
CA ASN A 64 12.64 -20.61 1.37
C ASN A 64 12.35 -20.16 2.80
N PHE A 65 12.66 -21.02 3.77
CA PHE A 65 12.36 -20.79 5.18
C PHE A 65 13.65 -20.65 6.00
N GLY A 66 13.67 -19.63 6.86
CA GLY A 66 14.67 -19.48 7.91
C GLY A 66 14.57 -18.17 8.68
N TYR A 67 15.49 -17.98 9.62
CA TYR A 67 15.51 -16.88 10.57
C TYR A 67 15.63 -15.49 9.95
N LYS A 68 16.37 -15.34 8.85
CA LYS A 68 16.52 -14.07 8.14
C LYS A 68 15.22 -13.67 7.44
N THR A 69 14.60 -14.59 6.70
CA THR A 69 13.30 -14.35 6.05
C THR A 69 12.22 -14.07 7.08
N GLY A 70 12.22 -14.81 8.21
CA GLY A 70 11.33 -14.52 9.33
C GLY A 70 11.58 -13.14 9.96
N ASP A 71 12.83 -12.72 10.11
CA ASP A 71 13.15 -11.37 10.59
C ASP A 71 12.67 -10.28 9.63
N GLU A 72 12.70 -10.51 8.32
CA GLU A 72 12.16 -9.57 7.33
C GLU A 72 10.65 -9.38 7.53
N VAL A 73 9.88 -10.46 7.69
CA VAL A 73 8.44 -10.39 8.01
C VAL A 73 8.22 -9.63 9.33
N ARG A 74 9.00 -9.95 10.37
CA ARG A 74 8.91 -9.27 11.66
C ARG A 74 9.15 -7.77 11.51
N ARG A 75 10.19 -7.36 10.78
CA ARG A 75 10.61 -5.96 10.64
C ARG A 75 9.70 -5.14 9.73
N GLN A 76 9.19 -5.75 8.67
CA GLN A 76 8.38 -5.05 7.66
C GLN A 76 6.91 -4.99 8.04
N PHE A 77 6.40 -5.96 8.81
CA PHE A 77 4.97 -6.06 9.11
C PHE A 77 4.67 -6.02 10.61
N ILE A 78 5.18 -6.99 11.39
CA ILE A 78 4.80 -7.15 12.81
C ILE A 78 5.22 -5.95 13.66
N ILE A 79 6.46 -5.45 13.49
CA ILE A 79 6.98 -4.30 14.23
C ILE A 79 6.17 -3.02 13.90
N PRO A 80 5.92 -2.66 12.63
CA PRO A 80 5.05 -1.53 12.29
C PRO A 80 3.65 -1.63 12.91
N LEU A 81 3.00 -2.79 12.82
CA LEU A 81 1.69 -3.01 13.44
C LEU A 81 1.74 -2.81 14.95
N TRP A 82 2.72 -3.42 15.61
CA TRP A 82 2.92 -3.30 17.05
C TRP A 82 3.19 -1.86 17.48
N ASN A 83 3.95 -1.10 16.69
CA ASN A 83 4.23 0.31 16.94
C ASN A 83 2.96 1.17 16.84
N ILE A 84 2.07 0.88 15.90
CA ILE A 84 0.76 1.56 15.79
C ILE A 84 -0.10 1.26 17.01
N TYR A 85 -0.20 -0.02 17.37
CA TYR A 85 -0.93 -0.46 18.56
C TYR A 85 -0.38 0.19 19.84
N SER A 86 0.93 0.16 20.04
CA SER A 86 1.60 0.78 21.18
C SER A 86 1.44 2.30 21.21
N PHE A 87 1.45 2.95 20.05
CA PHE A 87 1.16 4.38 19.94
C PHE A 87 -0.26 4.65 20.45
N PHE A 88 -1.26 3.94 19.94
CA PHE A 88 -2.66 4.11 20.35
C PHE A 88 -2.83 3.91 21.85
N THR A 89 -2.36 2.79 22.41
CA THR A 89 -2.55 2.49 23.83
C THR A 89 -1.84 3.48 24.73
N THR A 90 -0.64 3.96 24.36
CA THR A 90 0.08 4.96 25.15
C THR A 90 -0.71 6.25 25.25
N TYR A 91 -1.18 6.80 24.13
CA TYR A 91 -1.88 8.07 24.13
C TYR A 91 -3.31 7.96 24.66
N ALA A 92 -4.02 6.88 24.33
CA ALA A 92 -5.36 6.63 24.88
C ALA A 92 -5.31 6.53 26.42
N ASN A 93 -4.32 5.84 26.99
CA ASN A 93 -4.16 5.77 28.44
C ASN A 93 -3.77 7.13 29.05
N LEU A 94 -2.92 7.93 28.40
CA LEU A 94 -2.56 9.27 28.87
C LEU A 94 -3.77 10.21 28.91
N ASP A 95 -4.66 10.11 27.93
CA ASP A 95 -5.87 10.92 27.83
C ASP A 95 -7.08 10.31 28.57
N ASN A 96 -6.91 9.14 29.20
CA ASN A 96 -7.99 8.33 29.79
C ASN A 96 -9.14 8.03 28.81
N TRP A 97 -8.84 7.94 27.51
CA TRP A 97 -9.81 7.62 26.48
C TRP A 97 -10.29 6.17 26.62
N THR A 98 -11.60 5.98 26.50
CA THR A 98 -12.27 4.68 26.63
C THR A 98 -13.02 4.29 25.36
N PRO A 99 -13.21 2.99 25.06
CA PRO A 99 -14.00 2.56 23.91
C PRO A 99 -15.42 3.13 23.84
N SER A 100 -16.02 3.50 24.96
CA SER A 100 -17.34 4.17 25.04
C SER A 100 -17.36 5.58 24.45
N GLU A 101 -16.22 6.24 24.34
CA GLU A 101 -16.10 7.57 23.72
C GLU A 101 -16.02 7.48 22.18
N CYS A 102 -15.89 6.27 21.63
CA CYS A 102 -15.76 6.09 20.20
C CYS A 102 -17.05 6.46 19.45
N VAL A 103 -16.97 7.47 18.59
CA VAL A 103 -18.13 8.01 17.84
C VAL A 103 -18.54 7.16 16.63
N ILE A 104 -17.68 6.22 16.22
CA ILE A 104 -18.05 5.23 15.21
C ILE A 104 -19.00 4.22 15.90
N PRO A 105 -20.07 3.74 15.27
CA PRO A 105 -20.96 2.75 15.89
C PRO A 105 -20.27 1.42 16.17
N SER A 106 -20.64 0.75 17.26
CA SER A 106 -20.12 -0.57 17.63
C SER A 106 -20.48 -1.63 16.60
N GLU A 107 -21.61 -1.50 15.93
CA GLU A 107 -22.09 -2.41 14.90
C GLU A 107 -21.13 -2.46 13.71
N LEU A 108 -20.42 -1.36 13.41
CA LEU A 108 -19.38 -1.35 12.38
C LEU A 108 -18.09 -2.06 12.85
N ARG A 109 -17.84 -2.05 14.16
CA ARG A 109 -16.66 -2.66 14.79
C ARG A 109 -16.85 -4.11 15.23
N PHE A 110 -18.05 -4.54 15.51
CA PHE A 110 -18.39 -5.88 15.97
C PHE A 110 -19.72 -6.21 15.31
N ALA A 111 -19.70 -7.17 14.39
CA ALA A 111 -20.89 -7.40 13.59
C ALA A 111 -22.01 -7.92 14.48
N ASP A 112 -23.09 -7.15 14.55
CA ASP A 112 -24.32 -7.60 15.18
C ASP A 112 -25.10 -8.45 14.19
N GLU A 113 -25.12 -9.77 14.40
CA GLU A 113 -25.89 -10.69 13.57
C GLU A 113 -27.39 -10.42 13.64
N SER A 114 -27.87 -9.73 14.68
CA SER A 114 -29.28 -9.36 14.82
C SER A 114 -29.70 -8.17 13.94
N ASN A 115 -28.75 -7.35 13.45
CA ASN A 115 -29.03 -6.23 12.56
C ASN A 115 -28.03 -6.13 11.39
N PRO A 116 -28.20 -6.95 10.34
CA PRO A 116 -27.31 -6.98 9.17
C PRO A 116 -27.23 -5.65 8.42
N ASP A 117 -28.29 -4.83 8.46
CA ASP A 117 -28.40 -3.58 7.71
C ASP A 117 -27.66 -2.41 8.38
N ALA A 118 -27.26 -2.56 9.65
CA ALA A 118 -26.50 -1.55 10.39
C ALA A 118 -25.20 -1.16 9.67
N TYR A 119 -24.55 -2.11 9.01
CA TYR A 119 -23.33 -1.87 8.24
C TYR A 119 -23.53 -1.04 6.98
N THR A 120 -24.74 -0.88 6.45
CA THR A 120 -24.97 -0.20 5.15
C THR A 120 -25.59 1.18 5.30
N SER A 121 -26.07 1.53 6.50
CA SER A 121 -26.87 2.72 6.75
C SER A 121 -26.10 3.86 7.42
N TRP A 122 -24.96 3.57 8.07
CA TRP A 122 -24.16 4.61 8.70
C TRP A 122 -23.29 5.36 7.68
N ASN A 123 -23.32 6.68 7.76
CA ASN A 123 -22.47 7.58 6.97
C ASN A 123 -21.60 8.40 7.91
N MET A 124 -20.41 8.75 7.45
CA MET A 124 -19.50 9.60 8.22
C MET A 124 -20.17 10.96 8.52
N PRO A 125 -20.38 11.32 9.80
CA PRO A 125 -20.97 12.60 10.14
C PRO A 125 -20.01 13.75 9.83
N LYS A 126 -20.54 14.87 9.31
CA LYS A 126 -19.75 16.06 8.98
C LYS A 126 -19.26 16.82 10.22
N ASP A 127 -19.99 16.73 11.34
CA ASP A 127 -19.80 17.59 12.51
C ASP A 127 -19.03 16.93 13.68
N GLU A 128 -18.47 15.74 13.47
CA GLU A 128 -17.71 14.99 14.47
C GLU A 128 -16.18 15.19 14.37
N GLY A 129 -15.71 16.12 13.53
CA GLY A 129 -14.27 16.44 13.45
C GLY A 129 -13.44 15.43 12.66
N PHE A 130 -14.06 14.56 11.86
CA PHE A 130 -13.35 13.69 10.92
C PHE A 130 -12.64 14.49 9.83
N SER A 131 -11.33 14.29 9.74
CA SER A 131 -10.46 14.84 8.70
C SER A 131 -10.53 14.03 7.41
N GLU A 132 -10.00 14.59 6.32
CA GLU A 132 -9.80 13.86 5.06
C GLU A 132 -8.89 12.62 5.23
N LEU A 133 -7.92 12.66 6.15
CA LEU A 133 -7.09 11.49 6.46
C LEU A 133 -7.89 10.37 7.12
N ASP A 134 -8.87 10.71 7.98
CA ASP A 134 -9.75 9.70 8.60
C ASP A 134 -10.66 9.06 7.56
N ARG A 135 -11.25 9.88 6.69
CA ARG A 135 -12.10 9.39 5.59
C ARG A 135 -11.32 8.48 4.65
N TRP A 136 -10.11 8.89 4.29
CA TRP A 136 -9.22 8.10 3.45
C TRP A 136 -8.88 6.74 4.09
N ILE A 137 -8.38 6.71 5.33
CA ILE A 137 -7.95 5.45 5.94
C ILE A 137 -9.12 4.52 6.23
N LEU A 138 -10.30 5.05 6.56
CA LEU A 138 -11.52 4.24 6.74
C LEU A 138 -12.06 3.72 5.41
N SER A 139 -11.87 4.46 4.31
CA SER A 139 -12.16 3.96 2.96
C SER A 139 -11.23 2.80 2.59
N GLU A 140 -9.92 2.96 2.82
CA GLU A 140 -8.94 1.88 2.59
C GLU A 140 -9.22 0.66 3.47
N LEU A 141 -9.66 0.85 4.72
CA LEU A 141 -10.05 -0.24 5.63
C LEU A 141 -11.24 -1.03 5.08
N ASN A 142 -12.30 -0.35 4.64
CA ASN A 142 -13.48 -1.03 4.07
C ASN A 142 -13.13 -1.73 2.76
N GLN A 143 -12.30 -1.11 1.91
CA GLN A 143 -11.79 -1.73 0.70
C GLN A 143 -10.94 -2.98 1.01
N LEU A 144 -10.13 -2.96 2.08
CA LEU A 144 -9.37 -4.10 2.57
C LEU A 144 -10.30 -5.24 3.01
N ILE A 145 -11.32 -4.96 3.83
CA ILE A 145 -12.29 -5.97 4.28
C ILE A 145 -12.92 -6.67 3.07
N SER A 146 -13.37 -5.89 2.08
CA SER A 146 -13.98 -6.43 0.86
C SER A 146 -13.03 -7.35 0.09
N LYS A 147 -11.81 -6.86 -0.23
CA LYS A 147 -10.80 -7.63 -0.97
C LYS A 147 -10.33 -8.86 -0.21
N MET A 148 -10.14 -8.75 1.09
CA MET A 148 -9.69 -9.86 1.92
C MET A 148 -10.75 -10.97 1.98
N THR A 149 -12.03 -10.59 2.09
CA THR A 149 -13.14 -11.54 2.05
C THR A 149 -13.17 -12.27 0.70
N GLU A 150 -13.10 -11.54 -0.42
CA GLU A 150 -13.04 -12.12 -1.77
C GLU A 150 -11.84 -13.06 -1.96
N ASN A 151 -10.66 -12.65 -1.50
CA ASN A 151 -9.45 -13.45 -1.59
C ASN A 151 -9.54 -14.73 -0.74
N LEU A 152 -10.14 -14.67 0.44
CA LEU A 152 -10.33 -15.87 1.29
C LEU A 152 -11.34 -16.85 0.67
N GLU A 153 -12.47 -16.35 0.16
CA GLU A 153 -13.49 -17.16 -0.54
C GLU A 153 -12.94 -17.82 -1.81
N SER A 154 -11.98 -17.18 -2.47
CA SER A 154 -11.30 -17.68 -3.67
C SER A 154 -9.95 -18.38 -3.40
N TRP A 155 -9.61 -18.61 -2.12
CA TRP A 155 -8.39 -19.31 -1.67
C TRP A 155 -7.07 -18.63 -2.06
N GLN A 156 -7.11 -17.33 -2.27
CA GLN A 156 -5.98 -16.47 -2.64
C GLN A 156 -5.33 -15.82 -1.39
N LEU A 157 -4.82 -16.65 -0.48
CA LEU A 157 -4.21 -16.19 0.78
C LEU A 157 -3.07 -15.17 0.60
N PRO A 158 -2.16 -15.32 -0.39
CA PRO A 158 -1.06 -14.36 -0.58
C PRO A 158 -1.53 -12.93 -0.81
N TYR A 159 -2.58 -12.74 -1.62
CA TYR A 159 -3.14 -11.42 -1.92
C TYR A 159 -3.92 -10.85 -0.74
N ALA A 160 -4.56 -11.70 0.09
CA ALA A 160 -5.16 -11.29 1.35
C ALA A 160 -4.09 -10.75 2.33
N ALA A 161 -3.00 -11.50 2.52
CA ALA A 161 -1.91 -11.10 3.40
C ALA A 161 -1.23 -9.80 2.92
N GLU A 162 -0.92 -9.70 1.62
CA GLU A 162 -0.34 -8.51 1.01
C GLU A 162 -1.21 -7.25 1.19
N GLY A 163 -2.54 -7.39 1.06
CA GLY A 163 -3.46 -6.29 1.30
C GLY A 163 -3.38 -5.75 2.74
N VAL A 164 -3.21 -6.64 3.72
CA VAL A 164 -3.05 -6.25 5.13
C VAL A 164 -1.69 -5.60 5.38
N GLU A 165 -0.60 -6.11 4.79
CA GLU A 165 0.73 -5.47 4.87
C GLU A 165 0.68 -4.04 4.36
N GLN A 166 0.10 -3.83 3.17
CA GLN A 166 -0.04 -2.51 2.57
C GLN A 166 -0.86 -1.57 3.44
N PHE A 167 -2.00 -2.04 3.98
CA PHE A 167 -2.81 -1.22 4.87
C PHE A 167 -2.08 -0.83 6.16
N VAL A 168 -1.31 -1.75 6.75
CA VAL A 168 -0.49 -1.44 7.94
C VAL A 168 0.60 -0.43 7.60
N GLU A 169 1.20 -0.51 6.41
CA GLU A 169 2.14 0.49 5.92
C GLU A 169 1.49 1.88 5.81
N ASP A 170 0.31 1.95 5.19
CA ASP A 170 -0.45 3.19 5.03
C ASP A 170 -0.90 3.77 6.37
N LEU A 171 -1.39 2.91 7.27
CA LEU A 171 -1.79 3.29 8.62
C LEU A 171 -0.60 3.86 9.41
N SER A 172 0.58 3.26 9.30
CA SER A 172 1.77 3.67 10.05
C SER A 172 2.44 4.92 9.46
N ASN A 173 2.81 4.84 8.18
CA ASN A 173 3.66 5.82 7.51
C ASN A 173 2.90 7.06 7.02
N TRP A 174 1.58 6.97 6.86
CA TRP A 174 0.77 8.07 6.36
C TRP A 174 -0.23 8.55 7.40
N TYR A 175 -1.14 7.68 7.84
CA TYR A 175 -2.18 8.11 8.78
C TYR A 175 -1.60 8.50 10.15
N VAL A 176 -0.98 7.58 10.88
CA VAL A 176 -0.46 7.85 12.24
C VAL A 176 0.59 8.96 12.19
N ARG A 177 1.58 8.89 11.29
CA ARG A 177 2.64 9.90 11.18
C ARG A 177 2.10 11.32 10.95
N ARG A 178 1.13 11.50 10.05
CA ARG A 178 0.56 12.82 9.75
C ARG A 178 -0.47 13.27 10.78
N SER A 179 -1.15 12.33 11.45
CA SER A 179 -2.14 12.60 12.48
C SER A 179 -1.57 12.78 13.89
N ARG A 180 -0.27 12.55 14.15
CA ARG A 180 0.35 12.65 15.50
C ARG A 180 -0.04 13.90 16.29
N ARG A 181 -0.06 15.06 15.62
CA ARG A 181 -0.43 16.34 16.26
C ARG A 181 -1.86 16.32 16.82
N ARG A 182 -2.79 15.58 16.21
CA ARG A 182 -4.18 15.47 16.65
C ARG A 182 -4.30 14.72 17.98
N PHE A 183 -3.42 13.74 18.22
CA PHE A 183 -3.33 13.01 19.49
C PHE A 183 -2.69 13.82 20.63
N TRP A 184 -1.92 14.87 20.31
CA TRP A 184 -1.21 15.68 21.32
C TRP A 184 -1.93 16.97 21.73
N LYS A 185 -2.93 17.41 20.96
CA LYS A 185 -3.65 18.65 21.28
C LYS A 185 -4.44 18.49 22.58
N THR A 186 -4.36 19.50 23.43
CA THR A 186 -5.18 19.61 24.65
C THR A 186 -6.53 20.26 24.37
N GLU A 187 -6.62 21.10 23.33
CA GLU A 187 -7.84 21.78 22.90
C GLU A 187 -8.29 21.21 21.55
N GLY A 188 -9.47 20.59 21.51
CA GLY A 188 -10.05 20.03 20.28
C GLY A 188 -10.68 18.65 20.44
N ASP A 189 -11.54 18.49 21.45
CA ASP A 189 -12.09 17.18 21.86
C ASP A 189 -12.68 16.38 20.70
N LYS A 190 -13.41 17.03 19.78
CA LYS A 190 -14.00 16.33 18.62
C LYS A 190 -12.97 15.84 17.60
N ASP A 191 -12.04 16.71 17.17
CA ASP A 191 -10.98 16.33 16.20
C ASP A 191 -10.09 15.22 16.77
N LYS A 192 -9.71 15.36 18.04
CA LYS A 192 -8.91 14.36 18.76
C LYS A 192 -9.66 13.05 18.93
N ASN A 193 -10.93 13.10 19.34
CA ASN A 193 -11.76 11.91 19.49
C ASN A 193 -12.05 11.22 18.15
N ALA A 194 -12.19 11.98 17.06
CA ALA A 194 -12.29 11.41 15.71
C ALA A 194 -11.04 10.63 15.32
N ALA A 195 -9.85 11.15 15.64
CA ALA A 195 -8.57 10.45 15.41
C ALA A 195 -8.46 9.17 16.25
N TYR A 196 -8.82 9.22 17.54
CA TYR A 196 -8.88 8.02 18.40
C TYR A 196 -9.88 7.01 17.88
N SER A 197 -11.09 7.44 17.55
CA SER A 197 -12.17 6.58 17.05
C SER A 197 -11.78 5.88 15.76
N THR A 198 -11.12 6.59 14.86
CA THR A 198 -10.62 6.06 13.59
C THR A 198 -9.53 5.01 13.83
N LEU A 199 -8.52 5.33 14.64
CA LEU A 199 -7.40 4.43 14.89
C LEU A 199 -7.85 3.18 15.68
N TYR A 200 -8.73 3.36 16.66
CA TYR A 200 -9.36 2.27 17.40
C TYR A 200 -10.15 1.33 16.46
N THR A 201 -10.94 1.90 15.54
CA THR A 201 -11.71 1.12 14.55
C THR A 201 -10.79 0.35 13.62
N CYS A 202 -9.68 0.95 13.17
CA CYS A 202 -8.68 0.26 12.35
C CYS A 202 -8.05 -0.91 13.12
N LEU A 203 -7.59 -0.69 14.36
CA LEU A 203 -6.91 -1.72 15.16
C LEU A 203 -7.84 -2.88 15.53
N THR A 204 -9.06 -2.60 15.98
CA THR A 204 -10.05 -3.65 16.33
C THR A 204 -10.50 -4.45 15.11
N THR A 205 -10.57 -3.82 13.93
CA THR A 205 -10.85 -4.52 12.68
C THR A 205 -9.66 -5.35 12.23
N LEU A 206 -8.43 -4.81 12.31
CA LEU A 206 -7.21 -5.56 12.01
C LEU A 206 -7.06 -6.79 12.90
N SER A 207 -7.35 -6.71 14.21
CA SER A 207 -7.32 -7.89 15.08
C SER A 207 -8.20 -9.02 14.54
N ARG A 208 -9.40 -8.71 14.04
CA ARG A 208 -10.32 -9.70 13.46
C ARG A 208 -9.83 -10.24 12.12
N LEU A 209 -9.38 -9.37 11.22
CA LEU A 209 -8.83 -9.75 9.93
C LEU A 209 -7.58 -10.64 10.08
N LEU A 210 -6.75 -10.38 11.09
CA LEU A 210 -5.54 -11.12 11.38
C LEU A 210 -5.77 -12.45 12.09
N ALA A 211 -6.93 -12.66 12.73
CA ALA A 211 -7.18 -13.85 13.55
C ALA A 211 -6.90 -15.20 12.84
N PRO A 212 -7.23 -15.40 11.55
CA PRO A 212 -6.87 -16.64 10.84
C PRO A 212 -5.36 -16.79 10.54
N PHE A 213 -4.64 -15.67 10.46
CA PHE A 213 -3.25 -15.58 10.00
C PHE A 213 -2.26 -15.56 11.15
N ALA A 214 -2.42 -14.60 12.07
CA ALA A 214 -1.57 -14.36 13.23
C ALA A 214 -2.43 -14.39 14.52
N PRO A 215 -2.91 -15.58 14.92
CA PRO A 215 -3.90 -15.72 16.00
C PRO A 215 -3.44 -15.16 17.35
N PHE A 216 -2.17 -15.31 17.72
CA PHE A 216 -1.71 -14.88 19.04
C PHE A 216 -1.60 -13.35 19.13
N LEU A 217 -1.09 -12.71 18.08
CA LEU A 217 -1.03 -11.26 17.98
C LEU A 217 -2.43 -10.64 17.91
N ALA A 218 -3.31 -11.23 17.09
CA ALA A 218 -4.71 -10.83 16.98
C ALA A 218 -5.44 -10.91 18.33
N GLU A 219 -5.31 -12.03 19.04
CA GLU A 219 -5.91 -12.25 20.35
C GLU A 219 -5.38 -11.24 21.38
N MET A 220 -4.06 -11.03 21.42
CA MET A 220 -3.44 -10.10 22.36
C MET A 220 -3.95 -8.66 22.17
N MET A 221 -4.00 -8.20 20.92
CA MET A 221 -4.52 -6.87 20.59
C MET A 221 -6.01 -6.77 20.90
N TYR A 222 -6.80 -7.75 20.50
CA TYR A 222 -8.25 -7.76 20.73
C TYR A 222 -8.62 -7.75 22.21
N ARG A 223 -7.98 -8.61 23.02
CA ARG A 223 -8.26 -8.65 24.47
C ARG A 223 -8.00 -7.30 25.13
N ASN A 224 -6.83 -6.71 24.86
CA ASN A 224 -6.44 -5.44 25.44
C ASN A 224 -7.35 -4.28 25.03
N LEU A 225 -7.74 -4.23 23.76
CA LEU A 225 -8.54 -3.15 23.19
C LEU A 225 -10.04 -3.31 23.46
N VAL A 226 -10.53 -4.55 23.54
CA VAL A 226 -11.96 -4.88 23.49
C VAL A 226 -12.37 -5.76 24.67
N ALA A 227 -11.95 -7.02 24.72
CA ALA A 227 -12.51 -8.01 25.66
C ALA A 227 -12.37 -7.57 27.13
N ASP A 228 -11.23 -6.99 27.49
CA ASP A 228 -10.97 -6.53 28.87
C ASP A 228 -11.56 -5.12 29.15
N ARG A 229 -12.29 -4.52 28.19
CA ARG A 229 -12.77 -3.12 28.23
C ARG A 229 -14.25 -2.94 27.88
N VAL A 230 -14.88 -3.90 27.21
CA VAL A 230 -16.25 -3.83 26.71
C VAL A 230 -17.01 -5.08 27.17
N ASP A 231 -17.82 -4.94 28.22
CA ASP A 231 -18.49 -6.06 28.89
C ASP A 231 -19.39 -6.92 27.99
N SER A 232 -19.94 -6.35 26.91
CA SER A 232 -20.81 -7.05 25.97
C SER A 232 -20.07 -7.76 24.82
N SER A 233 -18.75 -7.66 24.78
CA SER A 233 -17.94 -8.25 23.70
C SER A 233 -17.56 -9.70 23.99
N PRO A 234 -17.36 -10.54 22.96
CA PRO A 234 -16.83 -11.89 23.17
C PRO A 234 -15.43 -11.85 23.80
N ASP A 235 -15.12 -12.85 24.64
CA ASP A 235 -13.86 -12.93 25.40
C ASP A 235 -12.59 -13.10 24.52
N SER A 236 -12.76 -13.55 23.28
CA SER A 236 -11.67 -13.83 22.34
C SER A 236 -12.03 -13.35 20.93
N VAL A 237 -11.02 -12.93 20.16
CA VAL A 237 -11.20 -12.51 18.77
C VAL A 237 -11.73 -13.66 17.91
N HIS A 238 -11.40 -14.89 18.27
CA HIS A 238 -11.81 -16.10 17.56
C HIS A 238 -13.29 -16.47 17.78
N LEU A 239 -13.97 -15.77 18.70
CA LEU A 239 -15.41 -15.87 18.94
C LEU A 239 -16.18 -14.71 18.32
N THR A 240 -15.51 -13.83 17.57
CA THR A 240 -16.14 -12.71 16.87
C THR A 240 -16.52 -13.09 15.44
N SER A 241 -17.60 -12.49 14.93
CA SER A 241 -17.98 -12.63 13.52
C SER A 241 -17.00 -11.87 12.61
N TRP A 242 -16.83 -12.40 11.39
CA TRP A 242 -15.97 -11.77 10.37
C TRP A 242 -16.44 -10.34 10.05
N PRO A 243 -15.54 -9.35 9.94
CA PRO A 243 -15.90 -7.97 9.63
C PRO A 243 -16.59 -7.86 8.26
N LYS A 244 -17.58 -6.97 8.16
CA LYS A 244 -18.27 -6.65 6.91
C LYS A 244 -17.87 -5.26 6.42
N SER A 245 -17.68 -5.13 5.11
CA SER A 245 -17.38 -3.85 4.47
C SER A 245 -18.63 -2.98 4.41
N ASN A 246 -18.54 -1.74 4.88
CA ASN A 246 -19.54 -0.71 4.65
C ASN A 246 -19.20 0.06 3.36
N LYS A 247 -20.01 -0.10 2.32
CA LYS A 247 -19.82 0.57 1.03
C LYS A 247 -19.98 2.09 1.10
N SER A 248 -20.76 2.62 2.03
CA SER A 248 -20.95 4.08 2.15
C SER A 248 -19.71 4.81 2.69
N LEU A 249 -18.79 4.07 3.32
CA LEU A 249 -17.50 4.57 3.80
C LEU A 249 -16.38 4.42 2.78
N ILE A 250 -16.66 3.86 1.59
CA ILE A 250 -15.69 3.78 0.50
C ILE A 250 -15.81 5.05 -0.34
N ASP A 251 -14.93 6.01 -0.06
CA ASP A 251 -14.75 7.21 -0.88
C ASP A 251 -13.62 6.96 -1.89
N GLU A 252 -13.99 6.59 -3.12
CA GLU A 252 -13.04 6.30 -4.21
C GLU A 252 -12.18 7.52 -4.55
N ASP A 253 -12.73 8.73 -4.51
CA ASP A 253 -11.98 9.95 -4.83
C ASP A 253 -10.93 10.23 -3.74
N ALA A 254 -11.29 10.07 -2.46
CA ALA A 254 -10.34 10.18 -1.35
C ALA A 254 -9.23 9.12 -1.42
N MET A 255 -9.56 7.86 -1.72
CA MET A 255 -8.57 6.79 -1.93
C MET A 255 -7.63 7.09 -3.10
N ASN A 256 -8.19 7.50 -4.24
CA ASN A 256 -7.40 7.81 -5.43
C ASN A 256 -6.43 8.97 -5.19
N ARG A 257 -6.87 10.04 -4.50
CA ARG A 257 -5.99 11.14 -4.07
C ARG A 257 -4.92 10.71 -3.09
N GLY A 258 -5.28 9.92 -2.08
CA GLY A 258 -4.34 9.37 -1.10
C GLY A 258 -3.25 8.55 -1.78
N ARG A 259 -3.63 7.56 -2.60
CA ARG A 259 -2.70 6.71 -3.37
C ARG A 259 -1.83 7.53 -4.32
N LEU A 260 -2.38 8.57 -4.97
CA LEU A 260 -1.60 9.47 -5.82
C LEU A 260 -0.53 10.23 -5.03
N ALA A 261 -0.89 10.78 -3.86
CA ALA A 261 0.04 11.48 -2.97
C ALA A 261 1.18 10.56 -2.50
N ILE A 262 0.84 9.32 -2.10
CA ILE A 262 1.81 8.31 -1.68
C ILE A 262 2.76 7.98 -2.84
N ARG A 263 2.21 7.67 -4.01
CA ARG A 263 2.98 7.32 -5.22
C ARG A 263 3.95 8.43 -5.60
N LEU A 264 3.48 9.67 -5.71
CA LEU A 264 4.30 10.82 -6.11
C LEU A 264 5.37 11.15 -5.06
N ALA A 265 5.03 11.10 -3.77
CA ALA A 265 6.02 11.31 -2.71
C ALA A 265 7.10 10.22 -2.70
N SER A 266 6.73 8.95 -2.91
CA SER A 266 7.69 7.84 -2.99
C SER A 266 8.61 7.99 -4.21
N LEU A 267 8.07 8.35 -5.37
CA LEU A 267 8.87 8.67 -6.57
C LEU A 267 9.81 9.86 -6.34
N GLY A 268 9.31 10.94 -5.74
CA GLY A 268 10.12 12.11 -5.42
C GLY A 268 11.27 11.79 -4.46
N ARG A 269 11.01 10.99 -3.41
CA ARG A 269 12.07 10.51 -2.50
C ARG A 269 13.09 9.64 -3.21
N SER A 270 12.65 8.75 -4.09
CA SER A 270 13.53 7.91 -4.89
C SER A 270 14.44 8.76 -5.78
N ALA A 271 13.89 9.73 -6.51
CA ALA A 271 14.67 10.67 -7.34
C ALA A 271 15.69 11.47 -6.52
N ARG A 272 15.31 11.92 -5.32
CA ARG A 272 16.24 12.59 -4.38
C ARG A 272 17.36 11.64 -3.93
N ALA A 273 17.03 10.41 -3.58
CA ALA A 273 18.00 9.41 -3.12
C ALA A 273 19.00 9.06 -4.23
N GLN A 274 18.54 8.87 -5.46
CA GLN A 274 19.39 8.67 -6.65
C GLN A 274 20.33 9.86 -6.88
N SER A 275 19.82 11.07 -6.68
CA SER A 275 20.61 12.32 -6.75
C SER A 275 21.44 12.60 -5.49
N ARG A 276 21.42 11.71 -4.50
CA ARG A 276 22.09 11.85 -3.19
C ARG A 276 21.73 13.13 -2.42
N LEU A 277 20.52 13.66 -2.64
CA LEU A 277 19.99 14.86 -2.00
C LEU A 277 19.19 14.50 -0.74
N LYS A 278 19.67 14.96 0.42
CA LYS A 278 19.00 14.70 1.71
C LYS A 278 17.68 15.46 1.80
N VAL A 279 16.61 14.84 2.31
CA VAL A 279 15.26 15.46 2.43
C VAL A 279 15.29 16.80 3.18
N ARG A 280 16.16 16.96 4.17
CA ARG A 280 16.33 18.23 4.92
C ARG A 280 16.75 19.44 4.06
N GLN A 281 17.29 19.21 2.86
CA GLN A 281 17.62 20.28 1.92
C GLN A 281 16.34 20.68 1.15
N PRO A 282 15.83 21.91 1.32
CA PRO A 282 14.68 22.36 0.55
C PRO A 282 15.04 22.48 -0.93
N LEU A 283 14.20 21.95 -1.82
CA LEU A 283 14.34 22.14 -3.28
C LEU A 283 13.36 23.20 -3.77
N SER A 284 13.69 23.84 -4.89
CA SER A 284 12.82 24.84 -5.51
C SER A 284 11.49 24.22 -5.93
N GLU A 285 11.55 23.03 -6.53
CA GLU A 285 10.47 22.52 -7.34
C GLU A 285 10.47 20.98 -7.38
N PHE A 286 9.28 20.42 -7.41
CA PHE A 286 9.01 19.04 -7.81
C PHE A 286 8.08 19.05 -9.01
N VAL A 287 8.49 18.39 -10.10
CA VAL A 287 7.66 18.27 -11.30
C VAL A 287 7.13 16.84 -11.39
N ALA A 288 5.81 16.70 -11.50
CA ALA A 288 5.14 15.42 -11.63
C ALA A 288 4.49 15.30 -13.01
N GLU A 289 4.82 14.23 -13.72
CA GLU A 289 4.05 13.77 -14.86
C GLU A 289 3.00 12.77 -14.34
N VAL A 290 1.74 13.09 -14.58
CA VAL A 290 0.58 12.32 -14.13
C VAL A 290 -0.02 11.55 -15.31
N ARG A 291 -0.65 10.41 -15.03
CA ARG A 291 -1.05 9.44 -16.07
C ARG A 291 -2.46 9.64 -16.59
N HIS A 292 -3.35 10.16 -15.77
CA HIS A 292 -4.78 10.25 -16.05
C HIS A 292 -5.24 11.70 -15.91
N ASP A 293 -6.23 12.10 -16.72
CA ASP A 293 -6.74 13.48 -16.72
C ASP A 293 -7.20 13.96 -15.34
N TRP A 294 -7.84 13.07 -14.55
CA TRP A 294 -8.29 13.40 -13.20
C TRP A 294 -7.12 13.70 -12.23
N GLU A 295 -5.95 13.08 -12.44
CA GLU A 295 -4.77 13.29 -11.60
C GLU A 295 -4.24 14.72 -11.71
N HIS A 296 -4.49 15.42 -12.83
CA HIS A 296 -4.11 16.83 -12.99
C HIS A 296 -4.86 17.72 -11.99
N PHE A 297 -6.15 17.48 -11.77
CA PHE A 297 -6.96 18.21 -10.80
C PHE A 297 -6.58 17.81 -9.38
N ALA A 298 -6.42 16.51 -9.12
CA ALA A 298 -6.02 15.99 -7.82
C ALA A 298 -4.65 16.51 -7.36
N LEU A 299 -3.72 16.77 -8.29
CA LEU A 299 -2.38 17.28 -7.97
C LEU A 299 -2.42 18.60 -7.19
N VAL A 300 -3.39 19.47 -7.49
CA VAL A 300 -3.59 20.75 -6.78
C VAL A 300 -4.02 20.50 -5.33
N GLU A 301 -4.90 19.54 -5.10
CA GLU A 301 -5.40 19.19 -3.76
C GLU A 301 -4.33 18.53 -2.89
N ILE A 302 -3.46 17.70 -3.48
CA ILE A 302 -2.39 17.00 -2.76
C ILE A 302 -1.06 17.78 -2.72
N GLU A 303 -0.95 18.92 -3.41
CA GLU A 303 0.26 19.76 -3.43
C GLU A 303 0.78 20.07 -2.01
N PRO A 304 -0.06 20.47 -1.03
CA PRO A 304 0.42 20.74 0.33
C PRO A 304 1.08 19.53 0.97
N ILE A 305 0.52 18.33 0.74
CA ILE A 305 1.09 17.07 1.24
C ILE A 305 2.45 16.84 0.58
N LEU A 306 2.54 16.96 -0.74
CA LEU A 306 3.79 16.72 -1.47
C LEU A 306 4.90 17.71 -1.07
N LYS A 307 4.58 18.98 -0.85
CA LYS A 307 5.53 20.00 -0.37
C LYS A 307 6.17 19.62 0.95
N GLU A 308 5.35 19.18 1.91
CA GLU A 308 5.84 18.72 3.21
C GLU A 308 6.65 17.43 3.09
N GLU A 309 6.15 16.44 2.37
CA GLU A 309 6.74 15.10 2.28
C GLU A 309 8.08 15.09 1.52
N LEU A 310 8.26 15.99 0.56
CA LEU A 310 9.45 16.11 -0.27
C LEU A 310 10.35 17.29 0.09
N ASN A 311 9.91 18.19 0.98
CA ASN A 311 10.56 19.45 1.31
C ASN A 311 10.90 20.27 0.05
N VAL A 312 9.86 20.66 -0.68
CA VAL A 312 9.95 21.46 -1.92
C VAL A 312 9.07 22.71 -1.82
N LYS A 313 9.46 23.79 -2.51
CA LYS A 313 8.70 25.06 -2.46
C LYS A 313 7.47 25.04 -3.36
N THR A 314 7.55 24.43 -4.54
CA THR A 314 6.44 24.33 -5.50
C THR A 314 6.31 22.92 -6.05
N VAL A 315 5.07 22.51 -6.34
CA VAL A 315 4.79 21.29 -7.13
C VAL A 315 4.20 21.75 -8.46
N ARG A 316 4.72 21.24 -9.58
CA ARG A 316 4.22 21.56 -10.91
C ARG A 316 3.82 20.31 -11.67
N ASN A 317 2.81 20.46 -12.52
CA ASN A 317 2.49 19.44 -13.49
C ASN A 317 3.46 19.53 -14.67
N ALA A 318 4.01 18.39 -15.10
CA ALA A 318 4.89 18.31 -16.26
C ALA A 318 4.23 18.89 -17.52
N ALA A 319 2.92 18.74 -17.68
CA ALA A 319 2.18 19.25 -18.82
C ALA A 319 2.26 20.79 -18.95
N GLU A 320 2.45 21.52 -17.85
CA GLU A 320 2.57 22.99 -17.86
C GLU A 320 3.90 23.49 -18.42
N ILE A 321 4.94 22.64 -18.41
CA ILE A 321 6.29 23.00 -18.85
C ILE A 321 6.72 22.29 -20.15
N GLY A 322 5.76 21.68 -20.86
CA GLY A 322 6.02 20.96 -22.11
C GLY A 322 6.44 19.49 -21.94
N GLY A 323 6.29 18.91 -20.74
CA GLY A 323 6.64 17.53 -20.40
C GLY A 323 7.96 17.38 -19.64
N LEU A 324 8.22 16.20 -19.08
CA LEU A 324 9.50 15.86 -18.42
C LEU A 324 10.55 15.30 -19.41
N MET A 325 10.13 14.93 -20.61
CA MET A 325 11.00 14.30 -21.60
C MET A 325 11.67 15.35 -22.49
N GLY A 326 12.98 15.55 -22.30
CA GLY A 326 13.83 16.13 -23.34
C GLY A 326 14.16 15.05 -24.36
N PHE A 327 13.69 15.19 -25.59
CA PHE A 327 14.08 14.28 -26.67
C PHE A 327 15.51 14.58 -27.12
N ASN A 328 16.31 13.54 -27.33
CA ASN A 328 17.61 13.64 -27.96
C ASN A 328 17.61 12.76 -29.21
N ILE A 329 17.37 13.39 -30.36
CA ILE A 329 17.31 12.68 -31.64
C ILE A 329 18.72 12.52 -32.19
N LYS A 330 19.11 11.27 -32.38
CA LYS A 330 20.38 10.92 -33.03
C LYS A 330 20.12 10.31 -34.41
N PRO A 331 20.85 10.75 -35.44
CA PRO A 331 20.73 10.17 -36.77
C PRO A 331 21.18 8.70 -36.76
N ASN A 332 20.40 7.81 -37.37
CA ASN A 332 20.82 6.43 -37.58
C ASN A 332 21.89 6.37 -38.68
N LEU A 333 23.16 6.45 -38.25
CA LEU A 333 24.32 6.52 -39.15
C LEU A 333 24.46 5.30 -40.07
N ARG A 334 23.92 4.13 -39.69
CA ARG A 334 23.96 2.92 -40.52
C ARG A 334 23.12 3.04 -41.79
N LEU A 335 22.01 3.78 -41.72
CA LEU A 335 21.09 4.00 -42.84
C LEU A 335 21.44 5.28 -43.61
N LEU A 336 21.81 6.35 -42.89
CA LEU A 336 22.10 7.66 -43.49
C LEU A 336 23.52 7.74 -44.07
N GLY A 337 24.45 6.91 -43.58
CA GLY A 337 25.84 6.81 -44.03
C GLY A 337 26.00 6.62 -45.55
N PRO A 338 25.44 5.53 -46.11
CA PRO A 338 25.56 5.22 -47.53
C PRO A 338 24.88 6.24 -48.46
N LYS A 339 23.79 6.87 -48.00
CA LYS A 339 22.94 7.75 -48.83
C LYS A 339 23.41 9.20 -48.83
N TYR A 340 23.95 9.69 -47.71
CA TYR A 340 24.23 11.11 -47.52
C TYR A 340 25.69 11.45 -47.23
N GLY A 341 26.56 10.47 -46.91
CA GLY A 341 28.02 10.61 -46.89
C GLY A 341 28.52 11.93 -46.27
N LYS A 342 29.04 12.84 -47.11
CA LYS A 342 29.59 14.14 -46.69
C LYS A 342 28.57 15.09 -46.04
N ARG A 343 27.27 14.90 -46.29
CA ARG A 343 26.17 15.73 -45.77
C ARG A 343 25.67 15.30 -44.39
N ILE A 344 26.22 14.24 -43.81
CA ILE A 344 25.85 13.78 -42.46
C ILE A 344 26.17 14.85 -41.41
N GLY A 345 27.23 15.63 -41.61
CA GLY A 345 27.55 16.78 -40.76
C GLY A 345 26.46 17.86 -40.79
N GLU A 346 25.91 18.15 -41.98
CA GLU A 346 24.81 19.09 -42.16
C GLU A 346 23.52 18.58 -41.50
N ILE A 347 23.20 17.29 -41.66
CA ILE A 347 22.02 16.66 -41.05
C ILE A 347 22.13 16.67 -39.52
N ARG A 348 23.31 16.41 -38.97
CA ARG A 348 23.54 16.46 -37.53
C ARG A 348 23.38 17.87 -36.97
N ALA A 349 23.94 18.88 -37.65
CA ALA A 349 23.78 20.27 -37.26
C ALA A 349 22.32 20.73 -37.35
N ALA A 350 21.58 20.29 -38.38
CA ALA A 350 20.16 20.60 -38.51
C ALA A 350 19.29 19.92 -37.43
N LEU A 351 19.61 18.68 -37.05
CA LEU A 351 18.93 17.98 -35.94
C LEU A 351 19.24 18.61 -34.57
N GLU A 352 20.46 19.14 -34.37
CA GLU A 352 20.82 19.85 -33.14
C GLU A 352 20.16 21.24 -33.03
N MET A 353 19.79 21.87 -34.16
CA MET A 353 19.08 23.16 -34.20
C MET A 353 17.54 23.04 -34.17
N ALA A 354 16.99 21.87 -34.50
CA ALA A 354 15.54 21.67 -34.58
C ALA A 354 14.93 21.34 -33.21
N ASP A 355 13.62 21.59 -33.05
CA ASP A 355 12.89 21.22 -31.83
C ASP A 355 12.78 19.69 -31.74
N ALA A 356 13.52 19.12 -30.79
CA ALA A 356 13.55 17.68 -30.57
C ALA A 356 12.19 17.10 -30.17
N THR A 357 11.34 17.91 -29.55
CA THR A 357 9.99 17.52 -29.12
C THR A 357 9.04 17.40 -30.30
N GLU A 358 9.14 18.32 -31.26
CA GLU A 358 8.34 18.31 -32.49
C GLU A 358 8.75 17.13 -33.39
N ILE A 359 10.06 16.90 -33.54
CA ILE A 359 10.58 15.77 -34.31
C ILE A 359 10.14 14.43 -33.71
N ALA A 360 10.19 14.28 -32.38
CA ALA A 360 9.77 13.05 -31.74
C ALA A 360 8.27 12.76 -31.94
N LYS A 361 7.41 13.78 -31.80
CA LYS A 361 5.96 13.66 -32.08
C LYS A 361 5.70 13.25 -33.53
N SER A 362 6.36 13.89 -34.49
CA SER A 362 6.21 13.53 -35.90
C SER A 362 6.75 12.13 -36.21
N CYS A 363 7.85 11.70 -35.57
CA CYS A 363 8.35 10.32 -35.71
C CYS A 363 7.38 9.28 -35.13
N GLU A 364 6.76 9.55 -33.98
CA GLU A 364 5.73 8.67 -33.38
C GLU A 364 4.46 8.61 -34.24
N ALA A 365 4.11 9.70 -34.93
CA ALA A 365 3.01 9.77 -35.88
C ALA A 365 3.32 9.19 -37.28
N ASN A 366 4.53 8.63 -37.50
CA ASN A 366 5.02 8.18 -38.82
C ASN A 366 5.02 9.27 -39.91
N GLU A 367 5.20 10.53 -39.53
CA GLU A 367 5.26 11.66 -40.45
C GLU A 367 6.70 11.96 -40.92
N THR A 368 6.84 12.43 -42.16
CA THR A 368 8.14 12.84 -42.73
C THR A 368 8.48 14.26 -42.33
N ILE A 369 9.69 14.47 -41.80
CA ILE A 369 10.12 15.77 -41.26
C ILE A 369 11.08 16.46 -42.24
N SER A 370 10.82 17.74 -42.51
CA SER A 370 11.65 18.58 -43.37
C SER A 370 12.61 19.41 -42.54
N LEU A 371 13.90 19.08 -42.53
CA LEU A 371 14.92 19.88 -41.86
C LEU A 371 15.30 21.08 -42.74
N VAL A 372 14.79 22.28 -42.42
CA VAL A 372 15.04 23.48 -43.20
C VAL A 372 16.36 24.12 -42.76
N ASN A 373 17.41 23.87 -43.52
CA ASN A 373 18.47 24.86 -43.72
C ASN A 373 19.02 24.72 -45.14
N SER A 374 18.77 25.77 -45.94
CA SER A 374 19.39 26.07 -47.25
C SER A 374 19.88 24.88 -48.10
N ASN A 375 19.09 24.55 -49.14
CA ASN A 375 19.37 23.58 -50.23
C ASN A 375 19.26 22.07 -49.89
N LEU A 376 18.18 21.68 -49.23
CA LEU A 376 17.74 20.28 -49.13
C LEU A 376 16.31 20.15 -49.64
N ASN A 377 16.16 20.06 -50.98
CA ASN A 377 14.91 19.64 -51.59
C ASN A 377 14.55 18.24 -51.10
N GLN A 378 13.38 18.15 -50.44
CA GLN A 378 12.57 16.95 -50.17
C GLN A 378 13.34 15.66 -49.89
N MET A 379 13.51 15.34 -48.60
CA MET A 379 13.88 13.99 -48.17
C MET A 379 12.66 13.30 -47.56
N LYS A 380 12.18 12.25 -48.24
CA LYS A 380 11.30 11.22 -47.68
C LYS A 380 12.05 10.34 -46.69
#